data_AF-A0A0K9GU91-F1
#
_entry.id   AF-A0A0K9GU91-F1
#
_cell.length_a   1.000
_cell.length_b   1.000
_cell.length_c   1.000
_cell.angle_alpha   90.00
_cell.angle_beta   90.00
_cell.angle_gamma   90.00
#
_symmetry.space_group_name_H-M   'P 1'
#
loop_
_entity.id
_entity.type
_entity.pdbx_description
1 polymer ?
#
loop_
_entity_poly.entity_id
_entity_poly.type
_entity_poly.pdbx_seq_one_letter_code
_entity_poly.pdbx_strand_id
1 'polypeptide(L)' 'MNYEYKEKVNKNGNQFASIRDKGENSLLEVERKGNQIELVTYWRNEKTTKITIPVDLFEKIYKGMIQG' A
#
# COMPACT_ATOMS: atom_id res chain seq x y z
N MET A 1 4.91 -4.88 -18.21
CA MET A 1 4.32 -3.91 -17.25
C MET A 1 5.46 -3.34 -16.43
N ASN A 2 5.56 -2.01 -16.28
CA ASN A 2 6.71 -1.37 -15.66
C ASN A 2 6.49 -1.11 -14.15
N TYR A 3 6.11 -2.17 -13.43
CA TYR A 3 5.92 -2.13 -11.99
C TYR A 3 7.13 -2.71 -11.25
N GLU A 4 7.54 -2.07 -10.16
CA GLU A 4 8.40 -2.70 -9.15
C GLU A 4 7.62 -2.94 -7.88
N TYR A 5 7.73 -4.15 -7.36
CA TYR A 5 7.18 -4.56 -6.08
C TYR A 5 8.29 -4.76 -5.06
N LYS A 6 8.10 -4.25 -3.84
CA LYS A 6 9.03 -4.48 -2.72
C LYS A 6 8.24 -4.77 -1.45
N GLU A 7 8.66 -5.79 -0.72
CA GLU A 7 8.22 -6.07 0.64
C GLU A 7 9.39 -5.96 1.60
N LYS A 8 9.10 -5.49 2.82
CA LYS A 8 10.05 -5.50 3.93
C LYS A 8 9.32 -5.43 5.26
N VAL A 9 10.00 -5.89 6.31
CA VAL A 9 9.65 -5.52 7.68
C VAL A 9 10.38 -4.22 8.00
N ASN A 10 9.67 -3.20 8.47
CA ASN A 10 10.31 -1.95 8.83
C ASN A 10 10.99 -2.02 10.21
N LYS A 11 11.69 -0.94 10.60
CA LYS A 11 12.42 -0.87 11.88
C LYS A 11 11.51 -1.06 13.12
N ASN A 12 10.21 -0.84 12.97
CA ASN A 12 9.22 -0.98 14.03
C ASN A 12 8.59 -2.38 14.06
N GLY A 13 9.07 -3.33 13.23
CA GLY A 13 8.51 -4.67 13.13
C GLY A 13 7.22 -4.76 12.29
N ASN A 14 6.79 -3.66 11.66
CA ASN A 14 5.59 -3.63 10.85
C ASN A 14 5.87 -4.17 9.44
N GLN A 15 4.91 -4.92 8.88
CA GLN A 15 4.95 -5.35 7.49
C GLN A 15 4.65 -4.16 6.57
N PHE A 16 5.50 -3.99 5.57
CA PHE A 16 5.44 -2.91 4.60
C PHE A 16 5.57 -3.48 3.18
N ALA A 17 4.74 -2.99 2.28
CA ALA A 17 4.81 -3.26 0.86
C ALA A 17 4.81 -1.96 0.06
N SER A 18 5.47 -1.93 -1.09
CA SER A 18 5.38 -0.81 -2.03
C SER A 18 5.30 -1.27 -3.47
N ILE A 19 4.54 -0.52 -4.27
CA ILE A 19 4.34 -0.71 -5.69
C ILE A 19 4.72 0.59 -6.40
N ARG A 20 5.76 0.56 -7.22
CA ARG A 20 6.21 1.69 -8.05
C ARG A 20 5.75 1.47 -9.48
N ASP A 21 4.95 2.38 -10.02
CA ASP A 21 4.72 2.50 -11.46
C ASP A 21 5.79 3.41 -12.07
N LYS A 22 6.66 2.87 -12.92
CA LYS A 22 7.72 3.67 -13.58
C LYS A 22 7.18 4.50 -14.75
N GLY A 23 6.09 4.07 -15.39
CA GLY A 23 5.52 4.79 -16.54
C GLY A 23 4.90 6.10 -16.09
N GLU A 24 4.07 6.01 -15.05
CA GLU A 24 3.37 7.16 -14.48
C GLU A 24 4.24 7.97 -13.51
N ASN A 25 5.39 7.41 -13.09
CA ASN A 25 6.16 7.91 -11.95
C ASN A 25 5.24 8.11 -10.73
N SER A 26 4.46 7.08 -10.39
CA SER A 26 3.63 7.00 -9.17
C SER A 26 4.07 5.87 -8.23
N LEU A 27 3.82 6.02 -6.93
CA LEU A 27 4.21 5.05 -5.89
C LEU A 27 3.02 4.85 -4.96
N LEU A 28 2.73 3.61 -4.64
CA LEU A 28 1.84 3.21 -3.55
C LEU A 28 2.68 2.54 -2.47
N GLU A 29 2.52 3.01 -1.23
CA GLU A 29 3.08 2.39 -0.04
C GLU A 29 1.94 1.88 0.84
N VAL A 30 2.10 0.67 1.35
CA VAL A 30 1.13 -0.01 2.22
C VAL A 30 1.86 -0.46 3.47
N GLU A 31 1.41 -0.03 4.65
CA GLU A 31 2.01 -0.43 5.92
C GLU A 31 0.94 -0.93 6.89
N ARG A 32 1.16 -2.10 7.49
CA ARG A 32 0.32 -2.61 8.58
C ARG A 32 0.81 -2.07 9.92
N LYS A 33 -0.02 -1.29 10.60
CA LYS A 33 0.22 -0.75 11.95
C LYS A 33 -0.81 -1.34 12.91
N GLY A 34 -0.47 -2.48 13.53
CA GLY A 34 -1.40 -3.20 14.40
C GLY A 34 -2.67 -3.64 13.66
N ASN A 35 -3.83 -3.10 14.06
CA ASN A 35 -5.13 -3.39 13.46
C ASN A 35 -5.55 -2.42 12.34
N GLN A 36 -4.60 -1.64 11.81
CA GLN A 36 -4.84 -0.70 10.72
C GLN A 36 -3.85 -0.93 9.58
N ILE A 37 -4.30 -0.64 8.36
CA ILE A 37 -3.51 -0.56 7.15
C ILE A 37 -3.43 0.91 6.74
N GLU A 38 -2.23 1.44 6.59
CA GLU A 38 -1.97 2.76 6.05
C GLU A 38 -1.58 2.64 4.58
N LEU A 39 -2.30 3.35 3.72
CA LEU A 39 -2.05 3.47 2.29
C LEU A 39 -1.58 4.89 2.00
N VAL A 40 -0.42 5.05 1.40
CA VAL A 40 0.12 6.35 0.98
C VAL A 40 0.42 6.31 -0.51
N THR A 41 -0.09 7.29 -1.26
CA THR A 41 0.23 7.44 -2.68
C THR A 41 1.12 8.65 -2.89
N TYR A 42 1.98 8.51 -3.89
CA TYR A 42 2.84 9.58 -4.38
C TYR A 42 2.71 9.70 -5.89
N TRP A 43 2.74 10.93 -6.38
CA TRP A 43 2.81 11.27 -7.79
C TRP A 43 4.03 12.15 -8.04
N ARG A 44 4.90 11.76 -8.95
CA ARG A 44 6.15 12.50 -9.24
C ARG A 44 6.97 12.82 -7.99
N ASN A 45 7.00 11.87 -7.05
CA ASN A 45 7.66 11.95 -5.74
C ASN A 45 7.01 12.92 -4.72
N GLU A 46 5.87 13.51 -5.04
CA GLU A 46 5.06 14.27 -4.09
C GLU A 46 3.99 13.37 -3.46
N LYS A 47 3.85 13.44 -2.14
CA LYS A 47 2.80 12.70 -1.42
C LYS A 47 1.44 13.29 -1.77
N THR A 48 0.57 12.51 -2.41
CA THR A 48 -0.73 12.97 -2.88
C THR A 48 -1.87 12.63 -1.93
N THR A 49 -1.87 11.44 -1.33
CA THR A 49 -2.97 10.99 -0.48
C THR A 49 -2.48 10.02 0.57
N LYS A 50 -3.12 10.04 1.75
CA LYS A 50 -2.95 9.06 2.81
C LYS A 50 -4.33 8.63 3.31
N ILE A 51 -4.55 7.32 3.37
CA ILE A 51 -5.77 6.72 3.92
C ILE A 51 -5.36 5.66 4.95
N THR A 52 -6.07 5.62 6.07
CA THR A 52 -5.91 4.56 7.07
C THR A 52 -7.22 3.77 7.15
N ILE A 53 -7.12 2.46 7.01
CA ILE A 53 -8.27 1.54 6.93
C ILE A 53 -8.10 0.45 8.00
N PRO A 54 -9.15 0.07 8.75
CA PRO A 54 -9.10 -1.11 9.61
C PRO A 54 -8.76 -2.38 8.81
N VAL A 55 -7.97 -3.29 9.38
CA VAL A 55 -7.55 -4.54 8.71
C VAL A 55 -8.77 -5.34 8.22
N ASP A 56 -9.79 -5.50 9.05
CA ASP A 56 -11.00 -6.26 8.68
C ASP A 56 -11.72 -5.68 7.45
N LEU A 57 -11.71 -4.35 7.30
CA LEU A 57 -12.33 -3.69 6.15
C LEU A 57 -11.44 -3.85 4.90
N PHE A 58 -10.12 -3.74 5.06
CA PHE A 58 -9.18 -4.00 3.96
C PHE A 58 -9.30 -5.44 3.44
N GLU A 59 -9.42 -6.43 4.33
CA GLU A 59 -9.65 -7.83 3.96
C GLU A 59 -10.99 -8.03 3.23
N LYS A 60 -12.05 -7.35 3.66
CA LYS A 60 -13.35 -7.39 2.96
C LYS A 60 -13.23 -6.84 1.53
N ILE A 61 -12.51 -5.73 1.34
CA ILE A 61 -12.26 -5.16 0.00
C ILE A 61 -11.45 -6.14 -0.86
N TYR A 62 -10.37 -6.69 -0.32
CA TYR A 62 -9.53 -7.67 -1.03
C TYR A 62 -10.34 -8.88 -1.49
N LYS A 63 -11.13 -9.47 -0.59
CA LYS A 63 -12.01 -10.62 -0.92
C LYS A 63 -13.04 -10.23 -1.97
N GLY A 64 -13.71 -9.09 -1.81
CA GLY A 64 -14.75 -8.63 -2.74
C GLY A 64 -14.25 -8.30 -4.15
N MET A 65 -12.99 -7.86 -4.29
CA MET A 65 -12.42 -7.47 -5.60
C MET A 65 -11.73 -8.61 -6.35
N ILE A 66 -11.32 -9.68 -5.66
CA ILE A 66 -10.53 -10.78 -6.25
C ILE A 66 -11.33 -12.09 -6.30
N GLN A 67 -12.19 -12.34 -5.31
CA GLN A 67 -12.98 -13.56 -5.21
C GLN A 67 -14.44 -13.37 -5.65
N GLY A 68 -14.78 -12.16 -6.10
CA GLY A 68 -16.08 -11.80 -6.66
C GLY A 68 -16.25 -12.18 -8.12
#